data_AF-A0A838PB93-F1
#
_entry.id   AF-A0A838PB93-F1
#
_cell.length_a   1.000
_cell.length_b   1.000
_cell.length_c   1.000
_cell.angle_alpha   90.00
_cell.angle_beta   90.00
_cell.angle_gamma   90.00
#
_symmetry.space_group_name_H-M   'P 1'
#
loop_
_entity.id
_entity.type
_entity.pdbx_description
1 polymer ?
#
loop_
_entity_poly.entity_id
_entity_poly.type
_entity_poly.pdbx_seq_one_letter_code
_entity_poly.pdbx_strand_id
1 'polypeptide(L)'
;MRVIATSLLVTILVASLLLETTRTDAQVEAKRPFPIRPVHTFSIVARDPSTSELGVAVQSHWFSVGPIVAWAEAGVGAVATKSFVDPSYGKLGLDLMRAGKSAPDALKSLTAGDEGRDVRQVAMIDAQGRVDARTGKNDIQAAGHIIGKNYSVQANLMLSEKVWPAMSAAFENAKGDLAERMLVALEAAQAAGGDIRGKQSAALVVVTGKPTGQAWKDRVFDLRVDDSPEPLIELRRLVKLQRAYNHMNAGDLAVEHRDNEGALREYGAAEKLVPDNAEMIYWHAIALVNMGRVDESLPLFRRVFAMDPNWVTLTPRL
;
A
#
# COMPACT_ATOMS: atom_id res chain seq x y z
N MET A 1 1.00 -31.97 -81.61
CA MET A 1 2.27 -31.25 -81.89
C MET A 1 1.91 -29.82 -82.30
N ARG A 2 2.17 -28.86 -81.41
CA ARG A 2 2.12 -27.37 -81.55
C ARG A 2 0.86 -26.69 -82.12
N VAL A 3 0.26 -25.83 -81.29
CA VAL A 3 -0.84 -24.91 -81.59
C VAL A 3 -0.26 -23.53 -82.01
N ILE A 4 -0.58 -23.17 -83.25
CA ILE A 4 -0.97 -21.86 -83.86
C ILE A 4 -0.97 -20.65 -82.87
N ALA A 5 -0.12 -19.63 -83.05
CA ALA A 5 -0.37 -18.30 -83.68
C ALA A 5 -1.59 -17.54 -83.08
N THR A 6 -1.59 -16.23 -82.80
CA THR A 6 -1.11 -15.09 -83.58
C THR A 6 -1.19 -13.80 -82.73
N SER A 7 -0.22 -12.91 -82.93
CA SER A 7 -0.11 -11.54 -82.43
C SER A 7 -1.22 -10.59 -82.90
N LEU A 8 -1.52 -9.52 -82.13
CA LEU A 8 -1.47 -8.14 -82.67
C LEU A 8 -1.45 -7.05 -81.56
N LEU A 9 -0.35 -6.28 -81.61
CA LEU A 9 -0.10 -4.86 -81.30
C LEU A 9 -1.14 -4.04 -80.51
N VAL A 10 -0.66 -3.17 -79.61
CA VAL A 10 -0.43 -1.73 -79.90
C VAL A 10 0.38 -1.07 -78.78
N THR A 11 1.46 -0.44 -79.21
CA THR A 11 2.40 0.45 -78.52
C THR A 11 1.74 1.80 -78.21
N ILE A 12 2.09 2.44 -77.08
CA ILE A 12 2.44 3.88 -76.90
C ILE A 12 2.14 4.32 -75.44
N LEU A 13 3.23 4.42 -74.66
CA LEU A 13 3.65 5.61 -73.93
C LEU A 13 2.70 6.18 -72.86
N VAL A 14 3.00 5.93 -71.57
CA VAL A 14 3.16 6.99 -70.55
C VAL A 14 3.95 6.39 -69.38
N ALA A 15 5.16 6.94 -69.18
CA ALA A 15 5.86 6.89 -67.91
C ALA A 15 5.04 7.70 -66.88
N SER A 16 4.31 7.03 -65.99
CA SER A 16 3.74 7.56 -64.74
C SER A 16 2.97 6.44 -64.04
N LEU A 17 3.57 5.81 -63.02
CA LEU A 17 3.00 5.02 -61.91
C LEU A 17 3.84 3.76 -61.64
N LEU A 18 4.99 3.96 -60.99
CA LEU A 18 5.57 2.96 -60.08
C LEU A 18 6.01 3.70 -58.81
N LEU A 19 5.04 4.36 -58.17
CA LEU A 19 5.02 4.55 -56.72
C LEU A 19 3.94 3.60 -56.20
N GLU A 20 4.26 2.30 -56.19
CA GLU A 20 3.51 1.34 -55.38
C GLU A 20 3.87 1.60 -53.92
N THR A 21 3.05 2.45 -53.33
CA THR A 21 2.61 2.44 -51.95
C THR A 21 3.16 1.28 -51.12
N THR A 22 4.15 1.60 -50.29
CA THR A 22 4.42 0.88 -49.04
C THR A 22 3.18 1.02 -48.16
N ARG A 23 2.22 0.11 -48.34
CA ARG A 23 1.13 -0.11 -47.39
C ARG A 23 1.78 -0.66 -46.12
N THR A 24 1.98 0.24 -45.16
CA THR A 24 2.27 -0.11 -43.79
C THR A 24 1.03 -0.80 -43.25
N ASP A 25 1.01 -2.12 -43.32
CA ASP A 25 0.13 -2.93 -42.48
C ASP A 25 0.60 -2.71 -41.04
N ALA A 26 0.07 -1.65 -40.42
CA ALA A 26 0.06 -1.51 -38.99
C ALA A 26 -0.68 -2.74 -38.44
N GLN A 27 0.09 -3.73 -38.01
CA GLN A 27 -0.41 -4.79 -37.14
C GLN A 27 -0.97 -4.10 -35.90
N VAL A 28 -2.29 -3.93 -35.87
CA VAL A 28 -3.02 -3.74 -34.62
C VAL A 28 -2.85 -5.05 -33.89
N GLU A 29 -1.78 -5.13 -33.10
CA GLU A 29 -1.54 -6.21 -32.17
C GLU A 29 -2.66 -6.13 -31.13
N ALA A 30 -3.75 -6.87 -31.39
CA ALA A 30 -4.80 -7.07 -30.42
C ALA A 30 -4.14 -7.71 -29.19
N LYS A 31 -3.91 -6.90 -28.15
CA LYS A 31 -3.42 -7.35 -26.84
C LYS A 31 -4.31 -8.51 -26.40
N ARG A 32 -3.83 -9.74 -26.60
CA ARG A 32 -4.43 -10.91 -25.96
C ARG A 32 -4.27 -10.67 -24.46
N PRO A 33 -5.35 -10.55 -23.67
CA PRO A 33 -5.18 -10.41 -22.24
C PRO A 33 -4.51 -11.69 -21.77
N PHE A 34 -3.28 -11.58 -21.25
CA PHE A 34 -2.71 -12.62 -20.42
C PHE A 34 -3.78 -12.97 -19.37
N PRO A 35 -4.01 -14.26 -19.05
CA PRO A 35 -4.91 -14.61 -17.97
C PRO A 35 -4.29 -14.08 -16.66
N ILE A 36 -4.65 -12.85 -16.28
CA ILE A 36 -4.27 -12.25 -15.01
C ILE A 36 -5.01 -13.07 -13.97
N ARG A 37 -4.30 -13.91 -13.22
CA ARG A 37 -4.92 -14.58 -12.08
C ARG A 37 -5.38 -13.49 -11.11
N PRO A 38 -6.65 -13.49 -10.67
CA PRO A 38 -7.15 -12.47 -9.77
C PRO A 38 -6.32 -12.41 -8.48
N VAL A 39 -6.05 -11.19 -8.01
CA VAL A 39 -5.42 -10.91 -6.72
C VAL A 39 -6.55 -10.82 -5.70
N HIS A 40 -6.73 -11.91 -4.94
CA HIS A 40 -7.85 -12.03 -4.02
C HIS A 40 -7.48 -11.61 -2.61
N THR A 41 -8.34 -10.81 -2.01
CA THR A 41 -7.88 -9.84 -1.03
C THR A 41 -9.05 -9.25 -0.24
N PHE A 42 -8.87 -9.01 1.05
CA PHE A 42 -9.68 -8.06 1.81
C PHE A 42 -8.84 -6.82 2.13
N SER A 43 -9.46 -5.64 2.02
CA SER A 43 -8.77 -4.37 2.23
C SER A 43 -9.72 -3.30 2.75
N ILE A 44 -9.11 -2.25 3.31
CA ILE A 44 -9.78 -1.06 3.81
C ILE A 44 -9.09 0.18 3.26
N VAL A 45 -9.86 1.18 2.86
CA VAL A 45 -9.40 2.57 2.71
C VAL A 45 -10.08 3.40 3.79
N ALA A 46 -9.36 4.30 4.45
CA ALA A 46 -9.93 5.08 5.55
C ALA A 46 -9.26 6.44 5.72
N ARG A 47 -10.00 7.34 6.39
CA ARG A 47 -9.52 8.64 6.85
C ARG A 47 -9.84 8.82 8.32
N ASP A 48 -8.87 9.29 9.10
CA ASP A 48 -9.14 9.72 10.47
C ASP A 48 -9.65 11.17 10.47
N PRO A 49 -10.88 11.45 10.95
CA PRO A 49 -11.41 12.81 10.97
C PRO A 49 -10.65 13.77 11.91
N SER A 50 -9.95 13.25 12.93
CA SER A 50 -9.25 14.06 13.91
C SER A 50 -7.88 14.53 13.42
N THR A 51 -7.10 13.62 12.81
CA THR A 51 -5.75 13.90 12.30
C THR A 51 -5.74 14.23 10.81
N SER A 52 -6.84 13.94 10.12
CA SER A 52 -6.96 13.97 8.65
C SER A 52 -6.08 12.95 7.91
N GLU A 53 -5.39 12.05 8.63
CA GLU A 53 -4.61 10.98 8.03
C GLU A 53 -5.45 10.13 7.09
N LEU A 54 -4.81 9.64 6.03
CA LEU A 54 -5.40 8.75 5.04
C LEU A 54 -4.64 7.43 5.04
N GLY A 55 -5.32 6.33 4.80
CA GLY A 55 -4.65 5.04 4.79
C GLY A 55 -5.32 3.98 3.95
N VAL A 56 -4.51 3.00 3.58
CA VAL A 56 -4.93 1.76 2.92
C VAL A 56 -4.26 0.59 3.63
N ALA A 57 -5.04 -0.43 3.96
CA ALA A 57 -4.51 -1.67 4.51
C ALA A 57 -5.11 -2.88 3.79
N VAL A 58 -4.32 -3.94 3.66
CA VAL A 58 -4.65 -5.09 2.81
C VAL A 58 -4.01 -6.39 3.32
N GLN A 59 -4.71 -7.52 3.18
CA GLN A 59 -4.15 -8.87 3.25
C GLN A 59 -4.61 -9.70 2.06
N SER A 60 -3.74 -10.57 1.53
CA SER A 60 -4.01 -11.46 0.41
C SER A 60 -3.32 -12.82 0.56
N HIS A 61 -3.87 -13.85 -0.09
CA HIS A 61 -3.11 -15.04 -0.47
C HIS A 61 -2.50 -14.85 -1.88
N TRP A 62 -1.64 -13.85 -1.99
CA TRP A 62 -0.87 -13.52 -3.19
C TRP A 62 0.47 -12.95 -2.74
N PHE A 63 1.54 -13.22 -3.50
CA PHE A 63 2.86 -12.67 -3.19
C PHE A 63 2.87 -11.14 -3.32
N SER A 64 3.41 -10.44 -2.33
CA SER A 64 3.76 -9.01 -2.45
C SER A 64 2.58 -8.11 -2.87
N VAL A 65 1.45 -8.18 -2.14
CA VAL A 65 0.21 -7.46 -2.52
C VAL A 65 0.33 -5.93 -2.47
N GLY A 66 1.23 -5.40 -1.62
CA GLY A 66 1.32 -3.96 -1.30
C GLY A 66 1.39 -3.02 -2.51
N PRO A 67 2.38 -3.14 -3.42
CA PRO A 67 2.59 -2.22 -4.55
C PRO A 67 1.47 -2.22 -5.57
N ILE A 68 0.68 -3.29 -5.58
CA ILE A 68 -0.38 -3.49 -6.55
C ILE A 68 -1.67 -2.85 -6.03
N VAL A 69 -1.98 -3.09 -4.75
CA VAL A 69 -3.28 -2.75 -4.18
C VAL A 69 -3.27 -1.44 -3.40
N ALA A 70 -2.22 -1.12 -2.64
CA ALA A 70 -2.26 -0.06 -1.63
C ALA A 70 -1.62 1.24 -2.12
N TRP A 71 -2.46 2.26 -2.34
CA TRP A 71 -2.03 3.58 -2.82
C TRP A 71 -2.56 4.65 -1.88
N ALA A 72 -1.71 5.56 -1.41
CA ALA A 72 -2.12 6.69 -0.60
C ALA A 72 -1.20 7.88 -0.80
N GLU A 73 -1.76 9.08 -0.75
CA GLU A 73 -1.02 10.33 -0.88
C GLU A 73 -1.57 11.40 0.07
N ALA A 74 -0.66 12.04 0.80
CA ALA A 74 -0.98 13.01 1.83
C ALA A 74 -1.79 14.18 1.27
N GLY A 75 -2.88 14.53 1.95
CA GLY A 75 -3.79 15.59 1.53
C GLY A 75 -4.53 15.35 0.21
N VAL A 76 -4.39 14.18 -0.42
CA VAL A 76 -5.06 13.84 -1.69
C VAL A 76 -6.10 12.76 -1.49
N GLY A 77 -5.68 11.56 -1.11
CA GLY A 77 -6.59 10.42 -0.98
C GLY A 77 -5.90 9.08 -0.80
N ALA A 78 -6.71 8.03 -0.79
CA ALA A 78 -6.29 6.63 -0.70
C ALA A 78 -7.11 5.77 -1.66
N VAL A 79 -6.47 4.79 -2.29
CA VAL A 79 -7.06 3.88 -3.29
C VAL A 79 -6.64 2.44 -3.01
N ALA A 80 -7.62 1.55 -3.00
CA ALA A 80 -7.41 0.10 -3.01
C ALA A 80 -7.97 -0.48 -4.31
N THR A 81 -7.11 -0.97 -5.23
CA THR A 81 -7.51 -1.65 -6.47
C THR A 81 -7.13 -3.12 -6.44
N LYS A 82 -8.05 -4.04 -6.72
CA LYS A 82 -7.84 -5.49 -6.55
C LYS A 82 -8.78 -6.34 -7.44
N SER A 83 -8.87 -7.66 -7.18
CA SER A 83 -9.48 -8.67 -8.06
C SER A 83 -8.63 -8.86 -9.31
N PHE A 84 -9.18 -8.81 -10.52
CA PHE A 84 -8.35 -8.68 -11.72
C PHE A 84 -7.79 -7.26 -11.77
N VAL A 85 -6.68 -7.05 -11.08
CA VAL A 85 -6.20 -5.70 -10.79
C VAL A 85 -5.78 -4.98 -12.06
N ASP A 86 -6.21 -3.72 -12.16
CA ASP A 86 -5.56 -2.74 -13.00
C ASP A 86 -4.85 -1.72 -12.07
N PRO A 87 -3.51 -1.79 -11.93
CA PRO A 87 -2.75 -0.90 -11.07
C PRO A 87 -2.91 0.59 -11.44
N SER A 88 -3.31 0.90 -12.68
CA SER A 88 -3.51 2.28 -13.11
C SER A 88 -4.57 3.01 -12.28
N TYR A 89 -5.57 2.30 -11.73
CA TYR A 89 -6.58 2.89 -10.85
C TYR A 89 -5.98 3.56 -9.62
N GLY A 90 -4.87 3.02 -9.08
CA GLY A 90 -4.18 3.61 -7.95
C GLY A 90 -3.64 5.00 -8.27
N LYS A 91 -2.71 5.06 -9.23
CA LYS A 91 -2.08 6.32 -9.64
C LYS A 91 -3.07 7.30 -10.27
N LEU A 92 -3.90 6.87 -11.21
CA LEU A 92 -4.87 7.74 -11.89
C LEU A 92 -5.98 8.23 -10.95
N GLY A 93 -6.40 7.39 -9.99
CA GLY A 93 -7.36 7.80 -8.95
C GLY A 93 -6.80 8.94 -8.10
N LEU A 94 -5.57 8.79 -7.61
CA LEU A 94 -4.87 9.86 -6.89
C LEU A 94 -4.65 11.10 -7.75
N ASP A 95 -4.29 10.95 -9.03
CA ASP A 95 -4.13 12.09 -9.95
C ASP A 95 -5.42 12.88 -10.15
N LEU A 96 -6.55 12.19 -10.32
CA LEU A 96 -7.87 12.83 -10.45
C LEU A 96 -8.27 13.54 -9.16
N MET A 97 -8.03 12.93 -8.00
CA MET A 97 -8.30 13.56 -6.70
C MET A 97 -7.41 14.78 -6.46
N ARG A 98 -6.12 14.71 -6.84
CA ARG A 98 -5.19 15.85 -6.77
C ARG A 98 -5.63 16.99 -7.68
N ALA A 99 -6.21 16.67 -8.83
CA ALA A 99 -6.82 17.64 -9.75
C ALA A 99 -8.17 18.20 -9.27
N GLY A 100 -8.64 17.83 -8.07
CA GLY A 100 -9.83 18.37 -7.42
C GLY A 100 -11.11 17.56 -7.60
N LYS A 101 -11.07 16.40 -8.28
CA LYS A 101 -12.23 15.49 -8.30
C LYS A 101 -12.45 14.85 -6.93
N SER A 102 -13.71 14.57 -6.61
CA SER A 102 -14.02 13.72 -5.46
C SER A 102 -13.63 12.26 -5.72
N ALA A 103 -13.42 11.46 -4.68
CA ALA A 103 -13.21 10.02 -4.83
C ALA A 103 -14.34 9.31 -5.62
N PRO A 104 -15.64 9.59 -5.37
CA PRO A 104 -16.73 9.10 -6.22
C PRO A 104 -16.61 9.49 -7.70
N ASP A 105 -16.31 10.75 -8.01
CA ASP A 105 -16.18 11.20 -9.39
C ASP A 105 -14.96 10.61 -10.09
N ALA A 106 -13.86 10.42 -9.36
CA ALA A 106 -12.66 9.75 -9.83
C ALA A 106 -12.96 8.28 -10.19
N LEU A 107 -13.59 7.53 -9.27
CA LEU A 107 -13.95 6.13 -9.50
C LEU A 107 -14.93 5.98 -10.68
N LYS A 108 -15.95 6.84 -10.76
CA LYS A 108 -16.89 6.88 -11.88
C LYS A 108 -16.18 7.15 -13.21
N SER A 109 -15.23 8.08 -13.23
CA SER A 109 -14.48 8.41 -14.45
C SER A 109 -13.64 7.23 -14.94
N LEU A 110 -12.93 6.56 -14.02
CA LEU A 110 -12.06 5.42 -14.37
C LEU A 110 -12.86 4.21 -14.83
N THR A 111 -13.93 3.88 -14.11
CA THR A 111 -14.80 2.74 -14.46
C THR A 111 -15.59 2.93 -15.75
N ALA A 112 -15.89 4.17 -16.14
CA ALA A 112 -16.53 4.46 -17.42
C ALA A 112 -15.62 4.10 -18.62
N GLY A 113 -14.30 4.22 -18.47
CA GLY A 113 -13.30 3.93 -19.50
C GLY A 113 -12.73 2.51 -19.50
N ASP A 114 -13.14 1.65 -18.55
CA ASP A 114 -12.61 0.28 -18.40
C ASP A 114 -13.65 -0.75 -18.85
N GLU A 115 -13.41 -1.38 -20.01
CA GLU A 115 -14.24 -2.49 -20.50
C GLU A 115 -14.22 -3.71 -19.55
N GLY A 116 -13.13 -3.86 -18.77
CA GLY A 116 -12.96 -4.89 -17.77
C GLY A 116 -13.53 -4.55 -16.39
N ARG A 117 -14.24 -3.43 -16.23
CA ARG A 117 -14.78 -2.94 -14.93
C ARG A 117 -15.62 -3.94 -14.13
N ASP A 118 -16.12 -4.99 -14.76
CA ASP A 118 -16.98 -6.01 -14.13
C ASP A 118 -16.17 -7.11 -13.42
N VAL A 119 -14.84 -7.16 -13.63
CA VAL A 119 -13.91 -8.04 -12.88
C VAL A 119 -12.96 -7.25 -11.96
N ARG A 120 -13.24 -5.96 -11.76
CA ARG A 120 -12.46 -5.09 -10.86
C ARG A 120 -13.20 -4.94 -9.53
N GLN A 121 -12.43 -4.88 -8.46
CA GLN A 121 -12.90 -4.37 -7.18
C GLN A 121 -12.03 -3.20 -6.74
N VAL A 122 -12.63 -2.03 -6.52
CA VAL A 122 -11.90 -0.80 -6.20
C VAL A 122 -12.62 -0.02 -5.11
N ALA A 123 -11.87 0.56 -4.18
CA ALA A 123 -12.37 1.56 -3.23
C ALA A 123 -11.46 2.79 -3.24
N MET A 124 -12.06 3.97 -3.12
CA MET A 124 -11.38 5.26 -3.08
C MET A 124 -11.93 6.13 -1.96
N ILE A 125 -11.05 6.87 -1.30
CA ILE A 125 -11.40 7.92 -0.35
C ILE A 125 -10.55 9.16 -0.63
N ASP A 126 -11.17 10.35 -0.63
CA ASP A 126 -10.45 11.61 -0.78
C ASP A 126 -10.13 12.29 0.56
N ALA A 127 -9.31 13.32 0.51
CA ALA A 127 -8.89 14.08 1.70
C ALA A 127 -10.03 14.77 2.46
N GLN A 128 -11.23 14.88 1.87
CA GLN A 128 -12.44 15.40 2.53
C GLN A 128 -13.27 14.28 3.17
N GLY A 129 -12.84 13.02 3.03
CA GLY A 129 -13.51 11.85 3.58
C GLY A 129 -14.71 11.38 2.75
N ARG A 130 -14.85 11.83 1.50
CA ARG A 130 -15.84 11.29 0.58
C ARG A 130 -15.31 9.96 0.05
N VAL A 131 -16.18 8.95 0.00
CA VAL A 131 -15.81 7.56 -0.29
C VAL A 131 -16.70 7.02 -1.40
N ASP A 132 -16.11 6.22 -2.27
CA ASP A 132 -16.87 5.34 -3.16
C ASP A 132 -16.14 4.01 -3.36
N ALA A 133 -16.91 2.97 -3.64
CA ALA A 133 -16.41 1.62 -3.86
C ALA A 133 -17.24 0.88 -4.90
N ARG A 134 -16.58 0.01 -5.66
CA ARG A 134 -17.18 -0.85 -6.67
C ARG A 134 -16.70 -2.27 -6.46
N THR A 135 -17.64 -3.21 -6.50
CA THR A 135 -17.39 -4.64 -6.69
C THR A 135 -17.99 -5.02 -8.04
N GLY A 136 -17.15 -5.55 -8.92
CA GLY A 136 -17.58 -5.97 -10.24
C GLY A 136 -18.55 -7.15 -10.14
N LYS A 137 -19.56 -7.19 -11.01
CA LYS A 137 -20.57 -8.28 -11.00
C LYS A 137 -19.98 -9.66 -11.30
N ASN A 138 -18.78 -9.72 -11.87
CA ASN A 138 -18.04 -10.94 -12.19
C ASN A 138 -16.86 -11.17 -11.22
N ASP A 139 -16.74 -10.39 -10.14
CA ASP A 139 -15.81 -10.72 -9.07
C ASP A 139 -16.19 -12.05 -8.43
N ILE A 140 -15.19 -12.88 -8.13
CA ILE A 140 -15.46 -14.24 -7.65
C ILE A 140 -16.05 -14.19 -6.25
N GLN A 141 -17.20 -14.83 -6.06
CA GLN A 141 -17.89 -14.90 -4.79
C GLN A 141 -17.10 -15.69 -3.74
N ALA A 142 -17.22 -15.40 -2.44
CA ALA A 142 -17.99 -14.29 -1.85
C ALA A 142 -17.28 -12.94 -2.04
N ALA A 143 -18.00 -11.96 -2.62
CA ALA A 143 -17.46 -10.64 -2.92
C ALA A 143 -18.46 -9.52 -2.61
N GLY A 144 -17.95 -8.44 -1.99
CA GLY A 144 -18.77 -7.30 -1.61
C GLY A 144 -17.95 -6.20 -0.94
N HIS A 145 -18.63 -5.11 -0.59
CA HIS A 145 -18.06 -3.98 0.11
C HIS A 145 -19.10 -3.30 1.00
N ILE A 146 -18.63 -2.53 1.98
CA ILE A 146 -19.41 -1.57 2.76
C ILE A 146 -18.72 -0.22 2.68
N ILE A 147 -19.52 0.82 2.43
CA ILE A 147 -19.09 2.21 2.54
C ILE A 147 -19.64 2.73 3.87
N GLY A 148 -18.75 3.19 4.74
CA GLY A 148 -19.10 3.83 6.00
C GLY A 148 -18.60 5.28 6.04
N LYS A 149 -18.75 5.92 7.20
CA LYS A 149 -18.32 7.31 7.36
C LYS A 149 -16.78 7.40 7.42
N ASN A 150 -16.17 8.02 6.41
CA ASN A 150 -14.71 8.14 6.24
C ASN A 150 -13.97 6.81 6.01
N TYR A 151 -14.63 5.76 5.52
CA TYR A 151 -13.94 4.52 5.14
C TYR A 151 -14.75 3.67 4.15
N SER A 152 -14.09 2.73 3.49
CA SER A 152 -14.73 1.57 2.88
C SER A 152 -13.92 0.31 3.17
N VAL A 153 -14.64 -0.78 3.41
CA VAL A 153 -14.09 -2.14 3.50
C VAL A 153 -14.62 -2.96 2.34
N GLN A 154 -13.76 -3.78 1.75
CA GLN A 154 -14.10 -4.56 0.57
C GLN A 154 -13.40 -5.91 0.61
N ALA A 155 -14.00 -6.95 0.06
CA ALA A 155 -13.37 -8.25 -0.11
C ALA A 155 -13.93 -9.03 -1.29
N ASN A 156 -13.15 -9.95 -1.84
CA ASN A 156 -13.55 -10.89 -2.90
C ASN A 156 -12.87 -12.25 -2.69
N LEU A 157 -13.48 -13.33 -3.20
CA LEU A 157 -13.02 -14.71 -2.99
C LEU A 157 -12.88 -15.10 -1.51
N MET A 158 -13.80 -14.61 -0.68
CA MET A 158 -13.80 -14.93 0.73
C MET A 158 -14.43 -16.30 0.99
N LEU A 159 -14.02 -16.94 2.09
CA LEU A 159 -14.68 -18.14 2.59
C LEU A 159 -16.15 -17.87 2.99
N SER A 160 -16.47 -16.62 3.34
CA SER A 160 -17.81 -16.20 3.76
C SER A 160 -18.12 -14.75 3.40
N GLU A 161 -19.39 -14.46 3.11
CA GLU A 161 -19.92 -13.09 2.96
C GLU A 161 -19.90 -12.28 4.28
N LYS A 162 -19.64 -12.94 5.41
CA LYS A 162 -19.52 -12.31 6.73
C LYS A 162 -18.21 -11.51 6.91
N VAL A 163 -17.28 -11.59 5.96
CA VAL A 163 -15.97 -10.94 6.07
C VAL A 163 -16.07 -9.41 6.09
N TRP A 164 -16.64 -8.76 5.06
CA TRP A 164 -16.70 -7.29 5.04
C TRP A 164 -17.63 -6.67 6.11
N PRO A 165 -18.75 -7.29 6.54
CA PRO A 165 -19.48 -6.82 7.71
C PRO A 165 -18.66 -6.88 9.00
N ALA A 166 -17.87 -7.95 9.21
CA ALA A 166 -16.98 -8.05 10.35
C ALA A 166 -15.90 -6.97 10.34
N MET A 167 -15.31 -6.68 9.17
CA MET A 167 -14.34 -5.59 8.99
C MET A 167 -14.93 -4.23 9.38
N SER A 168 -16.12 -3.92 8.86
CA SER A 168 -16.83 -2.66 9.11
C SER A 168 -17.11 -2.47 10.60
N ALA A 169 -17.72 -3.47 11.24
CA ALA A 169 -18.02 -3.43 12.67
C ALA A 169 -16.76 -3.30 13.53
N ALA A 170 -15.68 -4.00 13.17
CA ALA A 170 -14.42 -3.92 13.90
C ALA A 170 -13.77 -2.53 13.78
N PHE A 171 -13.72 -1.95 12.58
CA PHE A 171 -13.16 -0.61 12.35
C PHE A 171 -13.91 0.51 13.08
N GLU A 172 -15.24 0.40 13.16
CA GLU A 172 -16.11 1.37 13.83
C GLU A 172 -15.98 1.32 15.36
N ASN A 173 -15.75 0.14 15.93
CA ASN A 173 -15.60 -0.05 17.38
C ASN A 173 -14.14 0.06 17.86
N ALA A 174 -13.17 -0.01 16.95
CA ALA A 174 -11.75 0.08 17.28
C ALA A 174 -11.38 1.48 17.81
N LYS A 175 -10.42 1.50 18.75
CA LYS A 175 -9.83 2.70 19.34
C LYS A 175 -8.36 2.78 18.95
N GLY A 176 -7.78 3.97 19.10
CA GLY A 176 -6.38 4.23 18.74
C GLY A 176 -6.24 4.98 17.42
N ASP A 177 -5.01 5.05 16.92
CA ASP A 177 -4.67 5.71 15.67
C ASP A 177 -5.26 4.97 14.44
N LEU A 178 -5.17 5.61 13.27
CA LEU A 178 -5.71 5.05 12.03
C LEU A 178 -5.10 3.68 11.68
N ALA A 179 -3.80 3.49 11.93
CA ALA A 179 -3.09 2.24 11.68
C ALA A 179 -3.67 1.09 12.52
N GLU A 180 -3.88 1.30 13.83
CA GLU A 180 -4.45 0.30 14.73
C GLU A 180 -5.86 -0.10 14.31
N ARG A 181 -6.71 0.90 14.01
CA ARG A 181 -8.09 0.66 13.62
C ARG A 181 -8.18 -0.14 12.31
N MET A 182 -7.33 0.15 11.33
CA MET A 182 -7.26 -0.62 10.08
C MET A 182 -6.72 -2.03 10.30
N LEU A 183 -5.73 -2.24 11.18
CA LEU A 183 -5.25 -3.58 11.53
C LEU A 183 -6.36 -4.42 12.16
N VAL A 184 -7.11 -3.86 13.11
CA VAL A 184 -8.26 -4.53 13.75
C VAL A 184 -9.32 -4.93 12.72
N ALA A 185 -9.56 -4.12 11.69
CA ALA A 185 -10.44 -4.48 10.59
C ALA A 185 -9.93 -5.69 9.79
N LEU A 186 -8.64 -5.73 9.45
CA LEU A 186 -8.05 -6.86 8.73
C LEU A 186 -8.06 -8.16 9.57
N GLU A 187 -7.83 -8.06 10.88
CA GLU A 187 -7.89 -9.21 11.79
C GLU A 187 -9.30 -9.77 11.91
N ALA A 188 -10.31 -8.90 11.98
CA ALA A 188 -11.71 -9.31 11.97
C ALA A 188 -12.08 -10.02 10.65
N ALA A 189 -11.53 -9.56 9.52
CA ALA A 189 -11.70 -10.23 8.22
C ALA A 189 -11.15 -11.66 8.26
N GLN A 190 -9.92 -11.82 8.76
CA GLN A 190 -9.25 -13.11 8.85
C GLN A 190 -9.98 -14.06 9.81
N ALA A 191 -10.46 -13.55 10.94
CA ALA A 191 -11.25 -14.31 11.92
C ALA A 191 -12.62 -14.73 11.37
N ALA A 192 -13.22 -13.94 10.47
CA ALA A 192 -14.47 -14.26 9.78
C ALA A 192 -14.31 -15.23 8.59
N GLY A 193 -13.09 -15.76 8.38
CA GLY A 193 -12.78 -16.78 7.38
C GLY A 193 -11.77 -16.33 6.32
N GLY A 194 -11.63 -15.02 6.10
CA GLY A 194 -10.67 -14.45 5.15
C GLY A 194 -10.78 -15.01 3.73
N ASP A 195 -9.66 -14.95 3.01
CA ASP A 195 -9.51 -15.54 1.67
C ASP A 195 -9.60 -17.06 1.76
N ILE A 196 -10.43 -17.68 0.92
CA ILE A 196 -10.69 -19.13 0.93
C ILE A 196 -9.41 -19.97 0.69
N ARG A 197 -8.36 -19.36 0.13
CA ARG A 197 -7.08 -20.01 -0.18
C ARG A 197 -6.09 -19.95 0.98
N GLY A 198 -6.37 -19.17 2.02
CA GLY A 198 -5.49 -18.93 3.15
C GLY A 198 -4.94 -17.51 3.17
N LYS A 199 -3.67 -17.34 3.57
CA LYS A 199 -3.01 -16.05 3.75
C LYS A 199 -1.55 -16.13 3.30
N GLN A 200 -0.97 -15.02 2.85
CA GLN A 200 0.42 -14.98 2.38
C GLN A 200 1.09 -13.61 2.58
N SER A 201 0.41 -12.52 2.22
CA SER A 201 1.00 -11.18 2.28
C SER A 201 0.04 -10.16 2.88
N ALA A 202 0.59 -9.07 3.40
CA ALA A 202 -0.16 -7.94 3.91
C ALA A 202 0.62 -6.63 3.74
N ALA A 203 -0.10 -5.52 3.66
CA ALA A 203 0.50 -4.19 3.63
C ALA A 203 -0.37 -3.16 4.34
N LEU A 204 0.29 -2.11 4.83
CA LEU A 204 -0.32 -0.96 5.47
C LEU A 204 0.42 0.30 5.02
N VAL A 205 -0.33 1.23 4.43
CA VAL A 205 0.15 2.58 4.13
C VAL A 205 -0.72 3.57 4.89
N VAL A 206 -0.09 4.48 5.64
CA VAL A 206 -0.75 5.62 6.26
C VAL A 206 0.06 6.88 5.94
N VAL A 207 -0.63 7.91 5.50
CA VAL A 207 -0.05 9.19 5.13
C VAL A 207 -0.66 10.33 5.94
N THR A 208 0.12 11.39 6.12
CA THR A 208 -0.32 12.60 6.81
C THR A 208 -1.52 13.24 6.14
N GLY A 209 -2.39 13.88 6.92
CA GLY A 209 -3.55 14.59 6.36
C GLY A 209 -3.18 15.91 5.68
N LYS A 210 -2.09 16.53 6.12
CA LYS A 210 -1.53 17.75 5.52
C LYS A 210 -0.18 17.41 4.91
N PRO A 211 0.02 17.63 3.59
CA PRO A 211 1.27 17.32 2.94
C PRO A 211 2.37 18.29 3.39
N THR A 212 3.56 17.76 3.67
CA THR A 212 4.76 18.55 3.97
C THR A 212 5.48 19.03 2.71
N GLY A 213 5.04 18.55 1.53
CA GLY A 213 5.71 18.76 0.25
C GLY A 213 6.90 17.81 0.03
N GLN A 214 7.19 16.93 0.99
CA GLN A 214 8.25 15.93 0.93
C GLN A 214 7.61 14.55 1.12
N ALA A 215 7.34 13.87 0.02
CA ALA A 215 6.58 12.61 0.02
C ALA A 215 7.15 11.55 0.96
N TRP A 216 8.47 11.50 1.19
CA TRP A 216 9.08 10.56 2.13
C TRP A 216 8.82 10.89 3.61
N LYS A 217 8.53 12.14 3.96
CA LYS A 217 8.13 12.56 5.32
C LYS A 217 6.64 12.37 5.56
N ASP A 218 5.85 12.40 4.49
CA ASP A 218 4.40 12.30 4.55
C ASP A 218 3.89 10.87 4.77
N ARG A 219 4.76 9.86 4.71
CA ARG A 219 4.40 8.45 4.90
C ARG A 219 4.71 8.03 6.33
N VAL A 220 3.69 8.08 7.17
CA VAL A 220 3.75 7.71 8.60
C VAL A 220 3.97 6.20 8.77
N PHE A 221 3.29 5.42 7.93
CA PHE A 221 3.50 3.98 7.81
C PHE A 221 3.61 3.60 6.33
N ASP A 222 4.62 2.79 6.02
CA ASP A 222 4.73 2.05 4.75
C ASP A 222 5.31 0.67 5.03
N LEU A 223 4.44 -0.25 5.40
CA LEU A 223 4.84 -1.54 5.91
C LEU A 223 4.29 -2.64 5.03
N ARG A 224 5.14 -3.62 4.77
CA ARG A 224 4.86 -4.72 3.86
C ARG A 224 5.39 -6.02 4.42
N VAL A 225 4.56 -7.05 4.36
CA VAL A 225 4.92 -8.45 4.55
C VAL A 225 4.61 -9.12 3.23
N ASP A 226 5.63 -9.33 2.41
CA ASP A 226 5.44 -9.78 1.03
C ASP A 226 5.20 -11.30 0.93
N ASP A 227 5.69 -12.07 1.91
CA ASP A 227 5.48 -13.50 2.04
C ASP A 227 5.63 -13.93 3.52
N SER A 228 4.60 -14.54 4.09
CA SER A 228 4.58 -15.10 5.43
C SER A 228 3.39 -16.04 5.59
N PRO A 229 3.52 -17.15 6.34
CA PRO A 229 2.36 -17.94 6.74
C PRO A 229 1.43 -17.18 7.69
N GLU A 230 1.91 -16.12 8.37
CA GLU A 230 1.17 -15.32 9.35
C GLU A 230 1.32 -13.80 9.09
N PRO A 231 0.84 -13.29 7.95
CA PRO A 231 1.20 -11.96 7.48
C PRO A 231 0.66 -10.81 8.36
N LEU A 232 -0.51 -10.97 9.00
CA LEU A 232 -1.03 -9.95 9.93
C LEU A 232 -0.31 -9.92 11.28
N ILE A 233 0.18 -11.06 11.77
CA ILE A 233 1.00 -11.10 12.97
C ILE A 233 2.30 -10.33 12.71
N GLU A 234 2.94 -10.58 11.56
CA GLU A 234 4.14 -9.85 11.16
C GLU A 234 3.85 -8.37 10.90
N LEU A 235 2.75 -8.02 10.24
CA LEU A 235 2.40 -6.62 9.99
C LEU A 235 2.18 -5.86 11.30
N ARG A 236 1.52 -6.48 12.30
CA ARG A 236 1.35 -5.89 13.63
C ARG A 236 2.69 -5.71 14.35
N ARG A 237 3.60 -6.68 14.25
CA ARG A 237 4.98 -6.54 14.76
C ARG A 237 5.70 -5.37 14.10
N LEU A 238 5.59 -5.22 12.77
CA LEU A 238 6.18 -4.12 12.02
C LEU A 238 5.58 -2.76 12.39
N VAL A 239 4.26 -2.67 12.62
CA VAL A 239 3.62 -1.42 13.09
C VAL A 239 4.18 -1.00 14.44
N LYS A 240 4.31 -1.95 15.37
CA LYS A 240 4.92 -1.69 16.68
C LYS A 240 6.38 -1.23 16.54
N LEU A 241 7.15 -1.87 15.65
CA LEU A 241 8.54 -1.53 15.39
C LEU A 241 8.69 -0.14 14.76
N GLN A 242 7.84 0.21 13.77
CA GLN A 242 7.82 1.53 13.14
C GLN A 242 7.49 2.62 14.16
N ARG A 243 6.53 2.40 15.06
CA ARG A 243 6.23 3.35 16.16
C ARG A 243 7.48 3.60 17.03
N ALA A 244 8.23 2.56 17.34
CA ALA A 244 9.47 2.70 18.10
C ALA A 244 10.57 3.42 17.29
N TYR A 245 10.74 3.13 16.00
CA TYR A 245 11.69 3.87 15.16
C TYR A 245 11.28 5.33 14.93
N ASN A 246 9.99 5.67 14.96
CA ASN A 246 9.55 7.06 14.94
C ASN A 246 10.07 7.82 16.17
N HIS A 247 10.07 7.17 17.35
CA HIS A 247 10.71 7.71 18.55
C HIS A 247 12.24 7.76 18.42
N MET A 248 12.89 6.73 17.86
CA MET A 248 14.35 6.77 17.61
C MET A 248 14.74 7.99 16.75
N ASN A 249 14.06 8.19 15.62
CA ASN A 249 14.31 9.32 14.73
C ASN A 249 14.03 10.68 15.40
N ALA A 250 13.02 10.75 16.26
CA ALA A 250 12.74 11.96 17.04
C ALA A 250 13.85 12.22 18.08
N GLY A 251 14.40 11.15 18.68
CA GLY A 251 15.56 11.22 19.56
C GLY A 251 16.81 11.72 18.84
N ASP A 252 17.09 11.21 17.63
CA ASP A 252 18.21 11.66 16.80
C ASP A 252 18.09 13.16 16.49
N LEU A 253 16.90 13.60 16.07
CA LEU A 253 16.62 15.01 15.80
C LEU A 253 16.78 15.89 17.05
N ALA A 254 16.41 15.39 18.23
CA ALA A 254 16.62 16.09 19.49
C ALA A 254 18.12 16.24 19.81
N VAL A 255 18.93 15.21 19.55
CA VAL A 255 20.40 15.29 19.66
C VAL A 255 20.98 16.33 18.71
N GLU A 256 20.53 16.37 17.45
CA GLU A 256 20.96 17.39 16.47
C GLU A 256 20.70 18.81 16.99
N HIS A 257 19.57 19.02 17.68
CA HIS A 257 19.20 20.29 18.29
C HIS A 257 19.76 20.52 19.70
N ARG A 258 20.61 19.61 20.20
CA ARG A 258 21.18 19.64 21.56
C ARG A 258 20.13 19.61 22.68
N ASP A 259 18.96 19.04 22.41
CA ASP A 259 17.92 18.77 23.41
C ASP A 259 18.13 17.37 24.02
N ASN A 260 19.01 17.30 25.01
CA ASN A 260 19.33 16.03 25.68
C ASN A 260 18.14 15.43 26.42
N GLU A 261 17.25 16.27 26.98
CA GLU A 261 16.05 15.76 27.66
C GLU A 261 15.06 15.18 26.65
N GLY A 262 14.89 15.82 25.49
CA GLY A 262 14.14 15.29 24.37
C GLY A 262 14.68 13.95 23.89
N ALA A 263 15.99 13.87 23.64
CA ALA A 263 16.63 12.64 23.23
C ALA A 263 16.36 11.51 24.23
N LEU A 264 16.54 11.75 25.52
CA LEU A 264 16.29 10.75 26.55
C LEU A 264 14.82 10.29 26.59
N ARG A 265 13.86 11.23 26.51
CA ARG A 265 12.42 10.89 26.50
C ARG A 265 12.07 10.00 25.32
N GLU A 266 12.56 10.34 24.13
CA GLU A 266 12.23 9.63 22.90
C GLU A 266 12.89 8.25 22.85
N TYR A 267 14.18 8.12 23.12
CA TYR A 267 14.84 6.80 23.15
C TYR A 267 14.26 5.88 24.24
N GLY A 268 13.93 6.43 25.41
CA GLY A 268 13.26 5.66 26.47
C GLY A 268 11.86 5.18 26.05
N ALA A 269 11.11 5.98 25.28
CA ALA A 269 9.84 5.57 24.71
C ALA A 269 10.01 4.46 23.66
N ALA A 270 11.05 4.52 22.82
CA ALA A 270 11.38 3.47 21.87
C ALA A 270 11.71 2.14 22.56
N GLU A 271 12.59 2.14 23.58
CA GLU A 271 12.91 0.93 24.36
C GLU A 271 11.64 0.37 25.02
N LYS A 272 10.79 1.22 25.61
CA LYS A 272 9.55 0.77 26.24
C LYS A 272 8.62 0.04 25.27
N LEU A 273 8.59 0.46 24.01
CA LEU A 273 7.83 -0.23 22.97
C LEU A 273 8.48 -1.57 22.63
N VAL A 274 9.79 -1.61 22.34
CA VAL A 274 10.50 -2.83 21.92
C VAL A 274 11.68 -3.12 22.86
N PRO A 275 11.42 -3.67 24.06
CA PRO A 275 12.42 -3.76 25.13
C PRO A 275 13.51 -4.81 24.88
N ASP A 276 13.36 -5.64 23.85
CA ASP A 276 14.31 -6.69 23.46
C ASP A 276 15.15 -6.29 22.24
N ASN A 277 15.08 -5.03 21.80
CA ASN A 277 15.90 -4.51 20.71
C ASN A 277 17.18 -3.87 21.26
N ALA A 278 18.33 -4.47 20.96
CA ALA A 278 19.63 -4.02 21.44
C ALA A 278 19.96 -2.56 21.07
N GLU A 279 19.61 -2.12 19.87
CA GLU A 279 19.87 -0.76 19.39
C GLU A 279 19.06 0.27 20.18
N MET A 280 17.79 0.01 20.45
CA MET A 280 16.92 0.93 21.21
C MET A 280 17.38 1.06 22.67
N ILE A 281 17.76 -0.06 23.30
CA ILE A 281 18.35 -0.04 24.65
C ILE A 281 19.68 0.74 24.64
N TYR A 282 20.51 0.53 23.62
CA TYR A 282 21.82 1.14 23.51
C TYR A 282 21.75 2.66 23.41
N TRP A 283 20.90 3.20 22.52
CA TRP A 283 20.78 4.64 22.35
C TRP A 283 20.12 5.33 23.54
N HIS A 284 19.22 4.64 24.27
CA HIS A 284 18.75 5.12 25.57
C HIS A 284 19.92 5.24 26.58
N ALA A 285 20.79 4.23 26.65
CA ALA A 285 21.99 4.26 27.51
C ALA A 285 22.93 5.43 27.14
N ILE A 286 23.18 5.65 25.85
CA ILE A 286 24.00 6.77 25.36
C ILE A 286 23.38 8.13 25.75
N ALA A 287 22.06 8.29 25.63
CA ALA A 287 21.39 9.52 26.03
C ALA A 287 21.55 9.81 27.55
N LEU A 288 21.51 8.78 28.39
CA LEU A 288 21.81 8.92 29.83
C LEU A 288 23.25 9.39 30.05
N VAL A 289 24.23 8.82 29.34
CA VAL A 289 25.64 9.24 29.42
C VAL A 289 25.82 10.71 29.00
N ASN A 290 25.17 11.14 27.91
CA ASN A 290 25.22 12.52 27.44
C ASN A 290 24.63 13.53 28.45
N MET A 291 23.79 13.05 29.37
CA MET A 291 23.25 13.82 30.49
C MET A 291 24.09 13.71 31.78
N GLY A 292 25.24 13.03 31.75
CA GLY A 292 26.06 12.77 32.93
C GLY A 292 25.50 11.70 33.87
N ARG A 293 24.44 10.98 33.48
CA ARG A 293 23.75 9.95 34.28
C ARG A 293 24.36 8.57 34.05
N VAL A 294 25.68 8.46 34.23
CA VAL A 294 26.46 7.27 33.88
C VAL A 294 25.98 6.03 34.65
N ASP A 295 25.76 6.14 35.96
CA ASP A 295 25.34 4.99 36.79
C ASP A 295 24.03 4.36 36.33
N GLU A 296 23.10 5.18 35.81
CA GLU A 296 21.82 4.73 35.28
C GLU A 296 21.95 4.03 33.92
N SER A 297 22.99 4.36 33.15
CA SER A 297 23.26 3.74 31.85
C SER A 297 23.87 2.34 31.96
N LEU A 298 24.60 2.05 33.06
CA LEU A 298 25.37 0.81 33.20
C LEU A 298 24.52 -0.47 33.11
N PRO A 299 23.33 -0.58 33.73
CA PRO A 299 22.47 -1.75 33.57
C PRO A 299 22.02 -1.96 32.13
N LEU A 300 21.76 -0.88 31.37
CA LEU A 300 21.36 -0.95 29.98
C LEU A 300 22.51 -1.43 29.09
N PHE A 301 23.72 -0.88 29.26
CA PHE A 301 24.91 -1.37 28.55
C PHE A 301 25.19 -2.84 28.82
N ARG A 302 25.09 -3.30 30.08
CA ARG A 302 25.26 -4.73 30.42
C ARG A 302 24.27 -5.62 29.66
N ARG A 303 23.01 -5.20 29.53
CA ARG A 303 21.99 -5.93 28.76
C ARG A 303 22.37 -5.98 27.28
N VAL A 304 22.70 -4.85 26.68
CA VAL A 304 23.07 -4.77 25.25
C VAL A 304 24.31 -5.62 24.93
N PHE A 305 25.35 -5.52 25.75
CA PHE A 305 26.60 -6.26 25.53
C PHE A 305 26.44 -7.78 25.72
N ALA A 306 25.47 -8.20 26.53
CA ALA A 306 25.09 -9.61 26.65
C ALA A 306 24.28 -10.12 25.45
N MET A 307 23.51 -9.25 24.79
CA MET A 307 22.77 -9.58 23.56
C MET A 307 23.70 -9.72 22.35
N ASP A 308 24.61 -8.76 22.17
CA ASP A 308 25.63 -8.79 21.11
C ASP A 308 26.91 -8.07 21.57
N PRO A 309 28.05 -8.78 21.71
CA PRO A 309 29.33 -8.17 22.10
C PRO A 309 29.86 -7.10 21.13
N ASN A 310 29.38 -7.05 19.88
CA ASN A 310 29.82 -6.04 18.92
C ASN A 310 29.49 -4.60 19.37
N TRP A 311 28.46 -4.42 20.20
CA TRP A 311 28.12 -3.12 20.78
C TRP A 311 29.24 -2.56 21.68
N VAL A 312 30.02 -3.41 22.36
CA VAL A 312 31.21 -3.00 23.11
C VAL A 312 32.26 -2.38 22.17
N THR A 313 32.40 -2.96 20.98
CA THR A 313 33.33 -2.47 19.95
C THR A 313 32.84 -1.16 19.31
N LEU A 314 31.52 -0.95 19.26
CA LEU A 314 30.92 0.28 18.76
C LEU A 314 31.15 1.46 19.71
N THR A 315 30.98 1.28 21.02
CA THR A 315 31.03 2.36 22.02
C THR A 315 32.23 3.31 21.91
N PRO A 316 33.48 2.86 21.78
CA PRO A 316 34.63 3.77 21.65
C PRO A 316 34.71 4.51 20.31
N ARG A 317 33.79 4.28 19.36
CA ARG A 317 33.73 4.96 18.05
C ARG A 317 32.80 6.18 18.02
N LEU A 318 31.99 6.37 19.06
CA LEU A 318 31.08 7.50 19.23
C LEU A 318 31.81 8.65 19.92
#